data_AF-A0A519QMN2-F1
#
_entry.id   AF-A0A519QMN2-F1
#
_cell.length_a   1.000
_cell.length_b   1.000
_cell.length_c   1.000
_cell.angle_alpha   90.00
_cell.angle_beta   90.00
_cell.angle_gamma   90.00
#
_symmetry.space_group_name_H-M   'P 1'
#
loop_
_entity.id
_entity.type
_entity.pdbx_description
1 polymer ?
#
loop_
_entity_poly.entity_id
_entity_poly.type
_entity_poly.pdbx_seq_one_letter_code
_entity_poly.pdbx_strand_id
1 'polypeptide(L)' 'MSQAFVKESEEQWLHEIAPTINALVVYLTRENNGIRVYQKDHFVRPKDGKEVFEMSNGLSYAKDENGRWYVL' A
#
# COMPACT_ATOMS: atom_id res chain seq x y z
N MET A 1 11.83 -11.50 35.55
CA MET A 1 10.53 -11.96 35.02
C MET A 1 9.90 -10.78 34.28
N SER A 2 10.07 -10.73 32.96
CA SER A 2 9.29 -9.87 32.07
C SER A 2 9.22 -10.60 30.73
N GLN A 3 8.18 -11.42 30.54
CA GLN A 3 7.83 -11.93 29.22
C GLN A 3 7.23 -10.74 28.46
N ALA A 4 8.04 -10.15 27.57
CA ALA A 4 7.50 -9.26 26.56
C ALA A 4 6.67 -10.12 25.60
N PHE A 5 5.37 -9.91 25.59
CA PHE A 5 4.45 -10.51 24.63
C PHE A 5 4.68 -9.80 23.29
N VAL A 6 5.67 -10.25 22.52
CA VAL A 6 5.90 -9.77 21.17
C VAL A 6 4.78 -10.36 20.32
N LYS A 7 3.80 -9.51 19.99
CA LYS A 7 2.76 -9.86 19.04
C LYS A 7 3.40 -9.76 17.66
N GLU A 8 4.00 -10.85 17.19
CA GLU A 8 4.37 -11.01 15.79
C GLU A 8 3.06 -10.97 14.99
N SER A 9 2.65 -9.78 14.58
CA SER A 9 1.61 -9.66 13.56
C SER A 9 2.19 -10.26 12.30
N GLU A 10 1.57 -11.32 11.78
CA GLU A 10 1.89 -11.84 10.46
C GLU A 10 1.90 -10.67 9.47
N GLU A 11 3.07 -10.38 8.90
CA GLU A 11 3.24 -9.28 7.96
C GLU A 11 2.43 -9.60 6.70
N GLN A 12 1.42 -8.77 6.43
CA GLN A 12 0.62 -8.90 5.21
C GLN A 12 1.41 -8.36 4.03
N TRP A 13 1.49 -9.10 2.94
CA TRP A 13 2.24 -8.64 1.76
C TRP A 13 1.38 -7.66 0.94
N LEU A 14 2.02 -6.68 0.28
CA LEU A 14 1.33 -5.68 -0.55
C LEU A 14 0.37 -6.31 -1.57
N HIS A 15 0.76 -7.42 -2.19
CA HIS A 15 -0.03 -8.10 -3.21
C HIS A 15 -1.26 -8.86 -2.66
N GLU A 16 -1.39 -8.97 -1.33
CA GLU A 16 -2.53 -9.56 -0.63
C GLU A 16 -3.53 -8.49 -0.16
N ILE A 17 -3.17 -7.21 -0.31
CA ILE A 17 -4.03 -6.09 0.06
C ILE A 17 -5.17 -5.98 -0.95
N ALA A 18 -6.39 -5.80 -0.43
CA ALA A 18 -7.57 -5.61 -1.27
C ALA A 18 -7.37 -4.47 -2.29
N PRO A 19 -7.93 -4.57 -3.51
CA PRO A 19 -7.72 -3.64 -4.63
C PRO A 19 -8.45 -2.29 -4.44
N THR A 20 -8.46 -1.75 -3.23
CA THR A 20 -9.11 -0.50 -2.87
C THR A 20 -8.09 0.46 -2.29
N ILE A 21 -8.26 1.75 -2.56
CA ILE A 21 -7.36 2.78 -2.04
C ILE A 21 -7.34 2.83 -0.51
N ASN A 22 -8.50 2.56 0.12
CA ASN A 22 -8.62 2.54 1.57
C ASN A 22 -7.77 1.43 2.20
N ALA A 23 -7.78 0.24 1.60
CA ALA A 23 -6.96 -0.88 2.07
C ALA A 23 -5.46 -0.57 1.91
N LEU A 24 -5.06 0.01 0.76
CA LEU A 24 -3.69 0.45 0.52
C LEU A 24 -3.23 1.50 1.54
N VAL A 25 -4.05 2.52 1.81
CA VAL A 25 -3.76 3.57 2.82
C VAL A 25 -3.55 2.97 4.20
N VAL A 26 -4.40 2.03 4.62
CA VAL A 26 -4.27 1.37 5.93
C VAL A 26 -2.96 0.57 6.00
N TYR A 27 -2.66 -0.20 4.96
CA TYR A 27 -1.42 -0.95 4.85
C TYR A 27 -0.19 -0.04 4.93
N LEU A 28 -0.10 0.97 4.06
CA LEU A 28 1.04 1.88 4.00
C LEU A 28 1.19 2.72 5.27
N THR A 29 0.10 3.05 5.95
CA THR A 29 0.17 3.73 7.25
C THR A 29 0.82 2.84 8.32
N ARG A 30 0.55 1.54 8.31
CA ARG A 30 1.19 0.58 9.23
C ARG A 30 2.69 0.45 8.91
N GLU A 31 3.03 0.27 7.64
CA GLU A 31 4.42 0.20 7.17
C GLU A 31 5.21 1.47 7.46
N ASN A 32 4.54 2.63 7.45
CA ASN A 32 5.14 3.93 7.72
C ASN A 32 5.15 4.28 9.22
N ASN A 33 5.37 3.30 10.10
CA ASN A 33 5.43 3.47 11.56
C ASN A 33 4.18 4.15 12.17
N GLY A 34 3.01 3.93 11.59
CA GLY A 34 1.75 4.55 12.00
C GLY A 34 1.55 5.99 11.51
N ILE A 35 2.51 6.58 10.79
CA ILE A 35 2.35 7.90 10.17
C ILE A 35 1.45 7.75 8.95
N ARG A 36 0.32 8.45 8.96
CA ARG A 36 -0.71 8.32 7.92
C ARG A 36 -0.15 8.60 6.53
N VAL A 37 -0.28 7.59 5.66
CA VAL A 37 -0.04 7.73 4.23
C VAL A 37 -1.38 8.05 3.54
N TYR A 38 -1.38 8.96 2.57
CA TYR A 38 -2.57 9.33 1.81
C TYR A 38 -2.25 9.47 0.33
N GLN A 39 -3.26 9.36 -0.53
CA GLN A 39 -3.11 9.57 -1.95
C GLN A 39 -2.89 11.07 -2.23
N LYS A 40 -1.83 11.41 -2.96
CA LYS A 40 -1.53 12.76 -3.43
C LYS A 40 -2.11 13.03 -4.80
N ASP A 41 -1.99 12.09 -5.72
CA ASP A 41 -2.47 12.21 -7.09
C ASP A 41 -2.94 10.86 -7.63
N HIS A 42 -3.76 10.89 -8.68
CA HIS A 42 -4.18 9.71 -9.42
C HIS A 42 -4.37 10.05 -10.89
N PHE A 43 -3.65 9.32 -11.74
CA PHE A 43 -3.71 9.49 -13.18
C PHE A 43 -3.62 8.15 -13.89
N VAL A 44 -4.09 8.13 -15.13
CA VAL A 44 -3.95 6.99 -16.02
C VAL A 44 -2.67 7.15 -16.82
N ARG A 45 -1.76 6.18 -16.73
CA ARG A 45 -0.49 6.22 -17.46
C ARG A 45 -0.74 6.04 -18.97
N PRO A 46 -0.32 6.99 -19.83
CA PRO A 46 -0.64 6.94 -21.27
C PRO A 46 -0.04 5.73 -22.02
N LYS A 47 1.04 5.16 -21.50
CA LYS A 47 1.79 4.07 -22.17
C LYS A 47 1.03 2.75 -22.16
N ASP A 48 0.32 2.45 -21.08
CA ASP A 48 -0.31 1.15 -20.83
C ASP A 48 -1.73 1.23 -20.27
N GLY A 49 -2.28 2.44 -20.12
CA GLY A 49 -3.63 2.66 -19.64
C GLY A 49 -3.84 2.26 -18.17
N LYS A 50 -2.77 2.06 -17.40
CA LYS A 50 -2.87 1.66 -15.99
C LYS A 50 -3.15 2.84 -15.07
N GLU A 51 -4.02 2.63 -14.10
CA GLU A 51 -4.25 3.56 -13.00
C GLU A 51 -3.02 3.60 -12.08
N VAL A 52 -2.46 4.80 -11.89
CA VAL A 52 -1.32 5.07 -11.02
C VAL A 52 -1.76 5.94 -9.86
N PHE A 53 -1.43 5.51 -8.66
CA PHE A 53 -1.76 6.17 -7.41
C PHE A 53 -0.47 6.67 -6.76
N GLU A 54 -0.26 7.99 -6.76
CA GLU A 54 0.87 8.59 -6.05
C GLU A 54 0.52 8.77 -4.59
N MET A 55 1.39 8.28 -3.70
CA MET A 55 1.15 8.30 -2.26
C MET A 55 2.09 9.28 -1.54
N SER A 56 1.69 9.75 -0.37
CA SER A 56 2.43 10.74 0.40
C SER A 56 3.77 10.26 0.95
N ASN A 57 4.03 8.95 0.90
CA ASN A 57 5.33 8.34 1.20
C ASN A 57 6.35 8.49 0.05
N GLY A 58 5.98 9.14 -1.05
CA GLY A 58 6.86 9.37 -2.20
C GLY A 58 6.94 8.19 -3.18
N LEU A 59 6.13 7.15 -2.98
CA LEU A 59 6.03 6.01 -3.87
C LEU A 59 4.73 6.03 -4.66
N SER A 60 4.77 5.38 -5.82
CA SER A 60 3.61 5.23 -6.70
C SER A 60 3.23 3.76 -6.81
N TYR A 61 1.92 3.50 -6.82
CA TYR A 61 1.36 2.16 -6.80
C TYR A 61 0.40 1.97 -7.96
N ALA A 62 0.34 0.76 -8.48
CA ALA A 62 -0.60 0.36 -9.51
C ALA A 62 -1.13 -1.04 -9.23
N LYS A 63 -2.21 -1.40 -9.92
CA LYS A 63 -2.80 -2.74 -9.88
C LYS A 63 -2.35 -3.54 -11.10
N ASP A 64 -1.97 -4.79 -10.89
CA ASP A 64 -1.67 -5.72 -11.99
C ASP A 64 -2.96 -6.25 -12.65
N GLU A 65 -2.83 -7.16 -13.61
CA GLU A 65 -3.96 -7.79 -14.30
C GLU A 65 -4.87 -8.61 -13.37
N ASN A 66 -4.34 -9.03 -12.21
CA ASN A 66 -5.06 -9.78 -11.19
C ASN A 66 -5.64 -8.85 -10.09
N GLY A 67 -5.49 -7.53 -10.25
CA GLY A 67 -5.92 -6.54 -9.26
C GLY A 67 -4.99 -6.43 -8.04
N ARG A 68 -3.81 -7.06 -8.04
CA ARG A 68 -2.86 -7.00 -6.93
C ARG A 68 -2.03 -5.72 -7.01
N TRP A 69 -1.82 -5.10 -5.85
CA TRP A 69 -0.96 -3.93 -5.76
C TRP A 69 0.50 -4.28 -6.01
N TYR A 70 1.18 -3.41 -6.75
CA TYR A 70 2.62 -3.42 -6.90
C TYR A 70 3.17 -1.99 -6.90
N VAL A 71 4.44 -1.85 -6.51
CA VAL A 71 5.16 -0.57 -6.52
C VAL A 71 5.72 -0.33 -7.93
N LEU A 72 5.63 0.91 -8.41
CA LEU A 72 6.17 1.33 -9.70
C LEU A 72 7.66 1.68 -9.68
#